data_AF-A0A2D6CKX2-F1
#
_entry.id   AF-A0A2D6CKX2-F1
#
_cell.length_a   1.000
_cell.length_b   1.000
_cell.length_c   1.000
_cell.angle_alpha   90.00
_cell.angle_beta   90.00
_cell.angle_gamma   90.00
#
_symmetry.space_group_name_H-M   'P 1'
#
loop_
_entity.id
_entity.type
_entity.pdbx_description
1 polymer ?
#
loop_
_entity_poly.entity_id
_entity_poly.type
_entity_poly.pdbx_seq_one_letter_code
_entity_poly.pdbx_strand_id
1 'polypeptide(L)'
;MLSYRSLFIELERVLGRVLLPIDRDATDPTRLISSNAAFVELTRSVAENVYQRNRCRSIHDPVDLFPTLDALGQIKRERRSSDALDVVAADFLERLGATVIRLIPKAEDRRPKTPLTTPATTLSARQRKVNQA
;
A
#
# COMPACT_ATOMS: atom_id res chain seq x y z
N MET A 1 -6.74 4.90 -5.88
CA MET A 1 -5.60 3.96 -5.73
C MET A 1 -4.39 4.77 -5.31
N LEU A 2 -3.53 4.23 -4.45
CA LEU A 2 -2.29 4.89 -4.05
C LEU A 2 -1.33 4.88 -5.24
N SER A 3 -0.72 6.01 -5.57
CA SER A 3 0.32 6.08 -6.61
C SER A 3 1.68 5.67 -6.04
N TYR A 4 2.62 5.31 -6.92
CA TYR A 4 4.01 5.05 -6.55
C TYR A 4 4.61 6.20 -5.74
N ARG A 5 4.52 7.45 -6.24
CA ARG A 5 5.00 8.63 -5.52
C ARG A 5 4.30 8.77 -4.17
N SER A 6 2.98 8.71 -4.14
CA SER A 6 2.21 8.87 -2.89
C SER A 6 2.57 7.80 -1.85
N LEU A 7 2.86 6.57 -2.27
CA LEU A 7 3.33 5.51 -1.38
C LEU A 7 4.62 5.93 -0.68
N PHE A 8 5.64 6.36 -1.43
CA PHE A 8 6.92 6.74 -0.85
C PHE A 8 6.84 7.99 0.03
N ILE A 9 5.99 8.96 -0.33
CA ILE A 9 5.70 10.12 0.52
C ILE A 9 5.10 9.68 1.86
N GLU A 10 4.11 8.78 1.85
CA GLU A 10 3.49 8.27 3.07
C GLU A 10 4.44 7.38 3.89
N LEU A 11 5.28 6.59 3.23
CA LEU A 11 6.31 5.79 3.91
C LEU A 11 7.31 6.69 4.64
N GLU A 12 7.80 7.78 4.02
CA GLU A 12 8.65 8.75 4.70
C GLU A 12 7.96 9.38 5.90
N ARG A 13 6.68 9.76 5.76
CA ARG A 13 5.91 10.37 6.84
C ARG A 13 5.83 9.45 8.06
N VAL A 14 5.75 8.14 7.85
CA VAL A 14 5.60 7.13 8.92
C VAL A 14 6.95 6.67 9.47
N LEU A 15 7.94 6.46 8.60
CA LEU A 15 9.24 5.87 8.96
C LEU A 15 10.28 6.93 9.34
N GLY A 16 10.07 8.17 8.91
CA GLY A 16 10.95 9.30 9.16
C GLY A 16 11.90 9.60 8.00
N ARG A 17 12.22 10.90 7.85
CA ARG A 17 13.05 11.42 6.75
C ARG A 17 14.48 10.91 6.77
N VAL A 18 15.01 10.49 7.92
CA VAL A 18 16.38 9.95 8.02
C VAL A 18 16.50 8.61 7.28
N LEU A 19 15.49 7.76 7.41
CA LEU A 19 15.50 6.42 6.83
C LEU A 19 15.09 6.43 5.35
N LEU A 20 14.14 7.29 4.98
CA LEU A 20 13.59 7.33 3.62
C LEU A 20 13.37 8.78 3.16
N PRO A 21 14.44 9.59 2.99
CA PRO A 21 14.30 10.97 2.53
C PRO A 21 13.85 10.99 1.06
N ILE A 22 12.69 11.59 0.82
CA ILE A 22 12.13 11.71 -0.52
C ILE A 22 12.45 13.08 -1.10
N ASP A 23 13.03 13.11 -2.30
CA ASP A 23 13.11 14.31 -3.12
C ASP A 23 11.69 14.64 -3.63
N ARG A 24 11.11 15.72 -3.10
CA ARG A 24 9.75 16.14 -3.46
C ARG A 24 9.65 16.64 -4.89
N ASP A 25 10.76 17.04 -5.51
CA ASP A 25 10.80 17.58 -6.87
C ASP A 25 11.16 16.51 -7.91
N ALA A 26 11.40 15.27 -7.47
CA ALA A 26 11.69 14.16 -8.37
C ALA A 26 10.51 13.87 -9.32
N THR A 27 10.83 13.80 -10.60
CA THR A 27 9.93 13.41 -11.70
C THR A 27 10.18 11.99 -12.20
N ASP A 28 11.25 11.33 -11.72
CA ASP A 28 11.70 10.01 -12.12
C ASP A 28 12.04 9.14 -10.89
N PRO A 29 11.77 7.82 -10.91
CA PRO A 29 12.05 6.92 -9.78
C PRO A 29 13.51 6.90 -9.33
N THR A 30 14.49 7.06 -10.23
CA THR A 30 15.92 7.02 -9.89
C THR A 30 16.35 8.17 -8.99
N ARG A 31 15.61 9.28 -9.02
CA ARG A 31 15.86 10.48 -8.22
C ARG A 31 14.96 10.60 -7.00
N LEU A 32 14.01 9.69 -6.82
CA LEU A 32 13.01 9.79 -5.74
C LEU A 32 13.66 9.78 -4.35
N ILE A 33 14.70 8.97 -4.16
CA ILE A 33 15.42 8.84 -2.89
C ILE A 33 16.62 9.78 -2.88
N SER A 34 16.64 10.69 -1.91
CA SER A 34 17.76 11.62 -1.73
C SER A 34 19.03 10.88 -1.29
N SER A 35 20.18 11.37 -1.73
CA SER A 35 21.51 10.79 -1.43
C SER A 35 21.90 10.83 0.05
N ASN A 36 21.13 11.48 0.91
CA ASN A 36 21.35 11.56 2.36
C ASN A 36 20.59 10.50 3.17
N ALA A 37 20.00 9.49 2.52
CA ALA A 37 19.35 8.38 3.21
C ALA A 37 20.35 7.58 4.05
N ALA A 38 19.95 7.12 5.24
CA ALA A 38 20.79 6.29 6.09
C ALA A 38 21.27 5.00 5.39
N PHE A 39 20.44 4.44 4.50
CA PHE A 39 20.74 3.25 3.71
C PHE A 39 20.50 3.53 2.21
N VAL A 40 21.29 4.41 1.60
CA VAL A 40 21.09 4.89 0.21
C VAL A 40 20.89 3.74 -0.79
N GLU A 41 21.80 2.77 -0.83
CA GLU A 41 21.72 1.68 -1.80
C GLU A 41 20.48 0.79 -1.58
N LEU A 42 20.13 0.54 -0.32
CA LEU A 42 18.94 -0.24 0.04
C LEU A 42 17.65 0.47 -0.35
N THR A 43 17.54 1.73 0.01
CA THR A 43 16.34 2.55 -0.24
C THR A 43 16.11 2.78 -1.73
N ARG A 44 17.17 3.00 -2.52
CA ARG A 44 17.10 3.03 -3.99
C ARG A 44 16.69 1.69 -4.57
N SER A 45 17.28 0.59 -4.11
CA SER A 45 16.87 -0.77 -4.52
C SER A 45 15.38 -0.99 -4.29
N VAL A 46 14.86 -0.57 -3.12
CA VAL A 46 13.42 -0.62 -2.78
C VAL A 46 12.60 0.20 -3.76
N ALA A 47 12.97 1.45 -4.01
CA ALA A 47 12.28 2.33 -4.94
C ALA A 47 12.19 1.72 -6.35
N GLU A 48 13.31 1.21 -6.86
CA GLU A 48 13.40 0.61 -8.19
C GLU A 48 12.61 -0.70 -8.30
N ASN A 49 12.78 -1.61 -7.35
CA ASN A 49 12.07 -2.89 -7.38
C ASN A 49 10.56 -2.70 -7.27
N VAL A 50 10.09 -1.78 -6.41
CA VAL A 50 8.66 -1.48 -6.30
C VAL A 50 8.13 -0.92 -7.62
N TYR A 51 8.86 -0.01 -8.26
CA TYR A 51 8.48 0.56 -9.55
C TYR A 51 8.38 -0.51 -10.64
N GLN A 52 9.39 -1.37 -10.76
CA GLN A 52 9.44 -2.44 -11.77
C GLN A 52 8.39 -3.51 -11.51
N ARG A 53 8.25 -3.97 -10.27
CA ARG A 53 7.33 -5.06 -9.90
C ARG A 53 5.86 -4.66 -10.07
N ASN A 54 5.54 -3.39 -9.84
CA ASN A 54 4.22 -2.81 -10.14
C ASN A 54 4.04 -2.42 -11.62
N ARG A 55 5.08 -2.60 -12.47
CA ARG A 55 5.06 -2.24 -13.90
C ARG A 55 4.72 -0.76 -14.14
N CYS A 56 5.16 0.11 -13.25
CA CYS A 56 5.02 1.55 -13.41
C CYS A 56 5.79 2.01 -14.66
N ARG A 57 5.21 2.95 -15.39
CA ARG A 57 5.77 3.73 -16.51
C ARG A 57 5.96 5.20 -16.13
N SER A 58 5.32 5.64 -15.04
CA SER A 58 5.45 6.98 -14.44
C SER A 58 5.40 6.89 -12.92
N ILE A 59 5.98 7.87 -12.22
CA ILE A 59 5.90 7.97 -10.75
C ILE A 59 4.47 8.19 -10.23
N HIS A 60 3.54 8.53 -11.12
CA HIS A 60 2.12 8.73 -10.81
C HIS A 60 1.28 7.47 -11.00
N ASP A 61 1.87 6.38 -11.49
CA ASP A 61 1.15 5.14 -11.72
C ASP A 61 0.74 4.47 -10.41
N PRO A 62 -0.39 3.75 -10.40
CA PRO A 62 -0.86 3.06 -9.21
C PRO A 62 0.09 1.94 -8.79
N VAL A 63 0.08 1.67 -7.48
CA VAL A 63 0.74 0.50 -6.90
C VAL A 63 -0.27 -0.42 -6.22
N ASP A 64 -0.01 -1.71 -6.30
CA ASP A 64 -0.81 -2.76 -5.69
C ASP A 64 -0.05 -3.44 -4.55
N LEU A 65 -0.80 -3.99 -3.59
CA LEU A 65 -0.24 -4.53 -2.36
C LEU A 65 0.72 -5.69 -2.63
N PHE A 66 0.28 -6.73 -3.33
CA PHE A 66 1.09 -7.93 -3.53
C PHE A 66 2.35 -7.69 -4.37
N PRO A 67 2.30 -6.98 -5.53
CA PRO A 67 3.53 -6.64 -6.25
C PRO A 67 4.51 -5.81 -5.42
N THR A 68 4.00 -4.91 -4.57
CA THR A 68 4.87 -4.13 -3.67
C THR A 68 5.51 -5.00 -2.60
N LEU A 69 4.78 -5.94 -1.99
CA LEU A 69 5.34 -6.88 -1.01
C LEU A 69 6.33 -7.87 -1.63
N ASP A 70 6.05 -8.34 -2.85
CA ASP A 70 6.97 -9.18 -3.61
C ASP A 70 8.31 -8.48 -3.85
N ALA A 71 8.28 -7.20 -4.23
CA ALA A 71 9.48 -6.40 -4.43
C ALA A 71 10.34 -6.32 -3.15
N LEU A 72 9.70 -6.08 -2.00
CA LEU A 72 10.40 -6.05 -0.71
C LEU A 72 10.96 -7.43 -0.32
N GLY A 73 10.18 -8.49 -0.56
CA GLY A 73 10.59 -9.87 -0.30
C GLY A 73 11.79 -10.30 -1.14
N GLN A 74 11.84 -9.87 -2.41
CA GLN A 74 12.97 -10.14 -3.31
C GLN A 74 14.26 -9.48 -2.80
N ILE A 75 14.23 -8.19 -2.44
CA ILE A 75 15.39 -7.48 -1.89
C ILE A 75 15.90 -8.15 -0.61
N LYS A 76 14.98 -8.51 0.29
CA LYS A 76 15.33 -9.19 1.53
C LYS A 76 16.05 -10.51 1.26
N ARG A 77 15.58 -11.27 0.27
CA ARG A 77 16.21 -12.54 -0.13
C ARG A 77 17.61 -12.32 -0.72
N GLU A 78 17.74 -11.40 -1.66
CA GLU A 78 19.01 -11.09 -2.35
C GLU A 78 20.09 -10.62 -1.36
N ARG A 79 19.75 -9.71 -0.45
CA ARG A 79 20.71 -9.18 0.53
C ARG A 79 21.06 -10.17 1.64
N ARG A 80 20.15 -11.09 1.98
CA ARG A 80 20.48 -12.22 2.86
C ARG A 80 21.48 -13.18 2.20
N SER A 81 21.34 -13.44 0.89
CA SER A 81 22.26 -14.33 0.18
C SER A 81 23.66 -13.74 -0.03
N SER A 82 23.80 -12.42 0.05
CA SER A 82 25.09 -11.73 -0.14
C SER A 82 25.77 -11.30 1.17
N ASP A 83 25.26 -11.75 2.33
CA ASP A 83 25.70 -11.32 3.68
C ASP A 83 25.72 -9.78 3.87
N ALA A 84 24.91 -9.07 3.09
CA ALA A 84 24.88 -7.60 3.02
C ALA A 84 23.66 -7.02 3.74
N LEU A 85 22.97 -7.82 4.55
CA LEU A 85 21.80 -7.40 5.32
C LEU A 85 22.12 -7.47 6.82
N ASP A 86 22.55 -6.35 7.38
CA ASP A 86 22.64 -6.19 8.82
C ASP A 86 21.25 -6.18 9.47
N VAL A 87 21.21 -6.33 10.80
CA VAL A 87 19.98 -6.41 11.59
C VAL A 87 19.13 -5.14 11.47
N VAL A 88 19.76 -3.97 11.35
CA VAL A 88 19.05 -2.68 11.29
C VAL A 88 18.40 -2.49 9.91
N ALA A 89 19.11 -2.84 8.85
CA ALA A 89 18.59 -2.87 7.48
C ALA A 89 17.45 -3.89 7.33
N ALA A 90 17.57 -5.04 7.98
CA ALA A 90 16.50 -6.04 8.03
C ALA A 90 15.24 -5.50 8.73
N ASP A 91 15.38 -4.89 9.91
CA ASP A 91 14.26 -4.26 10.64
C ASP A 91 13.61 -3.16 9.81
N PHE A 92 14.40 -2.34 9.10
CA PHE A 92 13.88 -1.33 8.20
C PHE A 92 12.99 -1.93 7.09
N LEU A 93 13.41 -3.04 6.46
CA LEU A 93 12.60 -3.74 5.45
C LEU A 93 11.30 -4.31 6.04
N GLU A 94 11.33 -4.83 7.26
CA GLU A 94 10.10 -5.31 7.94
C GLU A 94 9.13 -4.16 8.20
N ARG A 95 9.64 -3.02 8.69
CA ARG A 95 8.84 -1.81 8.94
C ARG A 95 8.24 -1.25 7.65
N LEU A 96 8.97 -1.29 6.53
CA LEU A 96 8.44 -0.97 5.20
C LEU A 96 7.26 -1.89 4.86
N GLY A 97 7.42 -3.21 4.96
CA GLY A 97 6.37 -4.19 4.65
C GLY A 97 5.11 -3.99 5.51
N ALA A 98 5.28 -3.85 6.82
CA ALA A 98 4.17 -3.59 7.74
C ALA A 98 3.44 -2.28 7.40
N THR A 99 4.18 -1.23 7.02
CA THR A 99 3.58 0.06 6.64
C THR A 99 2.84 -0.04 5.31
N VAL A 100 3.38 -0.75 4.32
CA VAL A 100 2.72 -1.00 3.03
C VAL A 100 1.38 -1.72 3.22
N ILE A 101 1.33 -2.76 4.07
CA ILE A 101 0.09 -3.50 4.39
C ILE A 101 -0.99 -2.57 4.96
N ARG A 102 -0.59 -1.58 5.76
CA ARG A 102 -1.52 -0.59 6.33
C ARG A 102 -1.98 0.46 5.32
N LEU A 103 -1.12 0.85 4.38
CA LEU A 103 -1.38 1.95 3.44
C LEU A 103 -2.15 1.51 2.19
N ILE A 104 -1.95 0.28 1.71
CA ILE A 104 -2.60 -0.22 0.50
C ILE A 104 -3.75 -1.14 0.89
N PRO A 105 -5.02 -0.71 0.76
CA PRO A 105 -6.17 -1.56 1.07
C PRO A 105 -6.20 -2.78 0.14
N LYS A 106 -6.53 -3.95 0.71
CA LYS A 106 -6.64 -5.19 -0.07
C LYS A 106 -7.74 -5.02 -1.13
N ALA A 107 -7.57 -5.66 -2.28
CA ALA A 107 -8.57 -5.62 -3.35
C ALA A 107 -9.95 -6.12 -2.87
N GLU A 108 -9.98 -7.03 -1.88
CA GLU A 108 -11.20 -7.56 -1.27
C GLU A 108 -11.96 -6.52 -0.42
N ASP A 109 -11.27 -5.55 0.17
CA ASP A 109 -11.88 -4.46 0.96
C ASP A 109 -12.57 -3.41 0.08
N ARG A 110 -12.35 -3.44 -1.24
CA ARG A 110 -12.97 -2.53 -2.20
C ARG A 110 -14.36 -2.97 -2.66
N ARG A 111 -14.87 -4.13 -2.22
CA ARG A 111 -16.28 -4.48 -2.48
C ARG A 111 -17.17 -3.50 -1.71
N PRO A 112 -18.13 -2.82 -2.36
CA PRO A 112 -19.13 -2.08 -1.61
C PRO A 112 -19.83 -3.08 -0.69
N LYS A 113 -19.85 -2.77 0.62
CA LYS A 113 -20.77 -3.43 1.55
C LYS A 113 -22.17 -3.05 1.09
N THR A 114 -22.79 -3.87 0.24
CA THR A 114 -24.23 -3.75 -0.03
C THR A 114 -24.91 -3.81 1.33
N PRO A 115 -25.69 -2.80 1.75
CA PRO A 115 -26.49 -2.94 2.95
C PRO A 115 -27.41 -4.14 2.73
N LEU A 116 -27.29 -5.16 3.57
CA LEU A 116 -28.30 -6.20 3.67
C LEU A 116 -29.59 -5.51 4.08
N THR A 117 -30.44 -5.20 3.12
CA THR A 117 -31.79 -4.73 3.36
C THR A 117 -32.53 -5.83 4.10
N THR A 118 -32.76 -5.62 5.39
CA THR A 118 -33.67 -6.43 6.19
C THR A 118 -35.03 -6.43 5.49
N PRO A 119 -35.62 -7.58 5.12
CA PRO A 119 -36.99 -7.57 4.67
C PRO A 119 -37.88 -7.21 5.87
N ALA A 120 -38.51 -6.05 5.79
CA ALA A 120 -39.56 -5.66 6.72
C ALA A 120 -40.75 -6.60 6.54
N THR A 121 -40.99 -7.46 7.53
CA THR A 121 -42.21 -8.25 7.66
C THR A 121 -43.40 -7.28 7.69
N THR A 122 -44.14 -7.21 6.59
CA THR A 122 -45.39 -6.46 6.51
C THR A 122 -46.46 -7.26 7.26
N LEU A 123 -46.78 -6.81 8.47
CA LEU A 123 -47.99 -7.21 9.20
C LEU A 123 -49.22 -6.75 8.40
N SER A 124 -49.85 -7.69 7.69
CA SER A 124 -51.14 -7.48 7.03
C SER A 124 -52.26 -7.45 8.08
N ALA A 125 -52.54 -6.25 8.61
CA ALA A 125 -53.77 -5.98 9.35
C ALA A 125 -54.98 -6.03 8.39
N ARG A 126 -55.69 -7.16 8.39
CA ARG A 126 -56.98 -7.31 7.70
C ARG A 126 -58.05 -6.52 8.47
N GLN A 127 -58.22 -5.26 8.12
CA GLN A 127 -59.46 -4.52 8.37
C GLN A 127 -60.46 -4.87 7.27
N ARG A 128 -61.55 -5.55 7.64
CA ARG A 128 -62.84 -5.40 6.97
C ARG A 128 -63.92 -5.30 8.04
N LYS A 129 -64.36 -4.07 8.28
CA LYS A 129 -65.63 -3.76 8.93
C LYS A 129 -66.59 -3.28 7.83
N VAL A 130 -67.80 -3.89 7.84
CA VAL A 130 -69.12 -3.22 7.75
C VAL A 130 -69.80 -3.08 6.36
N ASN A 131 -70.80 -3.96 6.19
CA ASN A 131 -72.23 -3.72 5.87
C ASN A 131 -72.85 -3.74 4.46
N GLN A 132 -74.04 -4.39 4.47
CA GLN A 132 -75.32 -4.16 3.76
C GLN A 132 -75.49 -4.68 2.32
N ALA A 133 -76.37 -5.67 2.14
CA ALA A 133 -77.81 -5.49 1.87
C ALA A 133 -78.58 -6.76 2.27
#